data_AF-A0A732DVF3-F1
#
_entry.id   AF-A0A732DVF3-F1
#
_cell.length_a   1.000
_cell.length_b   1.000
_cell.length_c   1.000
_cell.angle_alpha   90.00
_cell.angle_beta   90.00
_cell.angle_gamma   90.00
#
_symmetry.space_group_name_H-M   'P 1'
#
loop_
_entity.id
_entity.type
_entity.pdbx_description
1 polymer ?
#
loop_
_entity_poly.entity_id
_entity_poly.type
_entity_poly.pdbx_seq_one_letter_code
_entity_poly.pdbx_strand_id
1 'polypeptide(L)' 'MGKLTGKTALITGASQGIGEGIARVFARHGANLILLDISDEIEKLADELGGRGHR' A
#
# COMPACT_ATOMS: atom_id res chain seq x y z
N MET A 1 2.48 -4.85 -19.11
CA MET A 1 2.03 -5.41 -17.81
C MET A 1 3.06 -5.04 -16.76
N GLY A 2 2.66 -4.52 -15.60
CA GLY A 2 3.61 -4.20 -14.51
C GLY A 2 4.20 -5.47 -13.90
N LYS A 3 5.41 -5.39 -13.33
CA LYS A 3 6.13 -6.55 -12.78
C LYS A 3 5.37 -7.31 -11.69
N LEU A 4 4.40 -6.67 -11.03
CA LEU A 4 3.64 -7.23 -9.92
C LEU A 4 2.15 -7.39 -10.24
N THR A 5 1.76 -7.24 -11.52
CA THR A 5 0.36 -7.37 -11.92
C THR A 5 -0.19 -8.76 -11.54
N GLY A 6 -1.34 -8.77 -10.87
CA GLY A 6 -1.99 -9.98 -10.38
C GLY A 6 -1.36 -10.59 -9.11
N LYS A 7 -0.37 -9.94 -8.51
CA LYS A 7 0.17 -10.32 -7.20
C LYS A 7 -0.49 -9.50 -6.10
N THR A 8 -0.64 -10.11 -4.93
CA THR A 8 -1.08 -9.43 -3.71
C THR A 8 0.11 -9.28 -2.77
N ALA A 9 0.30 -8.09 -2.21
CA ALA A 9 1.36 -7.80 -1.24
C ALA A 9 0.75 -7.25 0.05
N LEU A 10 1.15 -7.84 1.18
CA LEU A 10 0.88 -7.33 2.52
C LEU A 10 2.09 -6.53 3.00
N ILE A 11 1.88 -5.28 3.39
CA ILE A 11 2.94 -4.37 3.84
C ILE A 11 2.61 -3.90 5.25
N THR A 12 3.49 -4.19 6.20
CA THR A 12 3.42 -3.69 7.59
C THR A 12 4.30 -2.46 7.74
N GLY A 13 3.95 -1.56 8.66
CA GLY A 13 4.66 -0.28 8.80
C GLY A 13 4.51 0.59 7.55
N ALA A 14 3.35 0.48 6.88
CA ALA A 14 3.13 1.03 5.56
C ALA A 14 2.90 2.54 5.55
N SER A 15 2.59 3.20 6.68
CA SER A 15 2.19 4.61 6.67
C SER A 15 3.36 5.58 6.52
N GLN A 16 4.62 5.12 6.63
CA GLN A 16 5.79 6.00 6.56
C GLN A 16 7.07 5.30 6.06
N GLY A 17 8.05 6.11 5.67
CA GLY A 17 9.42 5.67 5.40
C GLY A 17 9.50 4.61 4.31
N ILE A 18 10.17 3.49 4.61
CA ILE A 18 10.39 2.42 3.63
C ILE A 18 9.07 1.72 3.27
N GLY A 19 8.18 1.48 4.25
CA GLY A 19 6.91 0.79 4.00
C GLY A 19 6.03 1.58 3.03
N GLU A 20 5.93 2.89 3.23
CA GLU A 20 5.22 3.79 2.32
C GLU A 20 5.83 3.78 0.92
N GLY A 21 7.17 3.87 0.84
CA GLY A 21 7.90 3.80 -0.43
C GLY A 21 7.64 2.50 -1.19
N ILE A 22 7.65 1.35 -0.49
CA ILE A 22 7.32 0.04 -1.07
C ILE A 22 5.88 0.02 -1.56
N ALA A 23 4.91 0.48 -0.76
CA ALA A 23 3.50 0.52 -1.13
C ALA A 23 3.28 1.31 -2.44
N ARG A 24 3.87 2.51 -2.52
CA ARG A 24 3.79 3.36 -3.73
C ARG A 24 4.43 2.69 -4.95
N VAL A 25 5.61 2.08 -4.79
CA VAL A 25 6.29 1.37 -5.89
C VAL A 25 5.47 0.16 -6.34
N PHE A 26 4.92 -0.61 -5.41
CA PHE A 26 4.20 -1.84 -5.72
C PHE A 26 2.85 -1.54 -6.39
N ALA A 27 2.13 -0.51 -5.93
CA ALA A 27 0.92 0.01 -6.58
C ALA A 27 1.22 0.37 -8.04
N ARG A 28 2.30 1.13 -8.31
CA ARG A 28 2.72 1.48 -9.69
C ARG A 28 3.03 0.26 -10.55
N HIS A 29 3.43 -0.87 -9.96
CA HIS A 29 3.69 -2.12 -10.69
C HIS A 29 2.46 -3.04 -10.79
N GLY A 30 1.28 -2.57 -10.35
CA GLY A 30 0.00 -3.25 -10.50
C GLY A 30 -0.29 -4.32 -9.45
N ALA A 31 0.37 -4.27 -8.30
CA ALA A 31 0.05 -5.16 -7.18
C ALA A 31 -1.29 -4.77 -6.54
N ASN A 32 -2.04 -5.78 -6.07
CA ASN A 32 -3.08 -5.58 -5.07
C ASN A 32 -2.42 -5.40 -3.70
N LEU A 33 -2.77 -4.38 -2.95
CA LEU A 33 -2.11 -4.06 -1.69
C LEU A 33 -3.02 -4.28 -0.49
N ILE A 34 -2.46 -4.84 0.57
CA ILE A 34 -3.00 -4.81 1.93
C ILE A 34 -1.98 -3.99 2.75
N LEU A 35 -2.42 -2.87 3.29
CA LEU A 35 -1.57 -1.96 4.03
C LEU A 35 -1.94 -2.05 5.51
N LEU A 36 -0.96 -2.30 6.37
CA LEU A 36 -1.12 -2.37 7.82
C LEU A 36 -0.17 -1.39 8.50
N ASP A 37 -0.73 -0.60 9.41
CA ASP A 37 0.04 0.24 10.31
C ASP A 37 -0.73 0.42 11.62
N ILE A 38 -0.03 0.78 12.68
CA ILE A 38 -0.64 1.21 13.94
C ILE A 38 -1.05 2.68 13.89
N SER A 39 -0.47 3.44 12.95
CA SER A 39 -0.78 4.84 12.72
C SER A 39 -2.06 5.01 11.91
N ASP A 40 -2.93 5.93 12.34
CA ASP A 40 -4.14 6.30 11.59
C ASP A 40 -3.82 7.00 10.25
N GLU A 41 -2.56 7.44 10.04
CA GLU A 41 -2.08 7.98 8.76
C GLU A 41 -2.17 6.98 7.59
N ILE A 42 -2.39 5.69 7.90
CA ILE A 42 -2.57 4.64 6.89
C ILE A 42 -3.78 4.89 5.99
N GLU A 43 -4.85 5.50 6.50
CA GLU A 43 -6.06 5.80 5.73
C GLU A 43 -5.75 6.78 4.60
N LYS A 44 -4.93 7.81 4.88
CA LYS A 44 -4.48 8.78 3.88
C LYS A 44 -3.68 8.11 2.77
N LEU A 45 -2.76 7.20 3.10
CA LEU A 45 -2.01 6.46 2.08
C LEU A 45 -2.94 5.56 1.25
N ALA A 46 -3.92 4.91 1.88
CA ALA A 46 -4.89 4.10 1.16
C ALA A 46 -5.71 4.95 0.16
N ASP A 47 -6.18 6.12 0.57
CA ASP A 47 -6.92 7.06 -0.28
C ASP A 47 -6.07 7.56 -1.46
N GLU A 48 -4.82 7.94 -1.21
CA GLU A 48 -3.88 8.36 -2.26
C GLU A 48 -3.61 7.27 -3.30
N LEU A 49 -3.65 5.99 -2.89
CA LEU A 49 -3.49 4.84 -3.77
C LEU A 49 -4.81 4.36 -4.39
N GLY A 50 -5.92 5.06 -4.15
CA GLY A 50 -7.25 4.73 -4.68
C GLY A 50 -7.89 3.51 -4.00
N GLY A 51 -7.41 3.14 -2.82
CA GLY A 51 -7.94 2.07 -1.98
C GLY A 51 -9.07 2.54 -1.07
N ARG A 52 -9.52 1.63 -0.20
CA ARG A 52 -10.46 1.92 0.89
C ARG A 52 -9.92 1.26 2.15
N GLY A 53 -9.87 2.01 3.25
CA GLY A 53 -9.48 1.52 4.57
C GLY A 53 -10.63 0.91 5.35
N HIS A 54 -10.30 0.08 6.34
CA HIS A 54 -11.21 -0.36 7.41
C HIS A 54 -10.40 -0.47 8.70
N ARG A 55 -11.06 -0.28 9.85
CA ARG A 55 -10.44 -0.29 11.19
C ARG A 55 -10.97 -1.43 12.04
#